data_AF-A0A4Y2TAF6-F1
#
_entry.id   AF-A0A4Y2TAF6-F1
#
_cell.length_a   1.000
_cell.length_b   1.000
_cell.length_c   1.000
_cell.angle_alpha   90.00
_cell.angle_beta   90.00
_cell.angle_gamma   90.00
#
_symmetry.space_group_name_H-M   'P 1'
#
loop_
_entity.id
_entity.type
_entity.pdbx_description
1 polymer ?
#
loop_
_entity_poly.entity_id
_entity_poly.type
_entity_poly.pdbx_seq_one_letter_code
_entity_poly.pdbx_strand_id
1 'polypeptide(L)'
;MVRTADISEAVQHIVNAITNAANNSIPKTSPRRRKFRKPWWNAACRDSRRREKILWNRFRRYTTTENLVAFKQAKALARRIRRHFLPSYVHGGLYVDDLQISCQGSNMNTIERQLQNAVN
;
A
#
# COMPACT_ATOMS: atom_id res chain seq x y z
N MET A 1 21.39 59.01 -21.03
CA MET A 1 21.12 57.96 -20.03
C MET A 1 20.67 56.72 -20.78
N VAL A 2 21.56 55.75 -20.97
CA VAL A 2 21.26 54.51 -21.70
C VAL A 2 20.27 53.71 -20.85
N ARG A 3 19.05 53.55 -21.34
CA ARG A 3 18.08 52.61 -20.78
C ARG A 3 18.60 51.22 -21.10
N THR A 4 19.30 50.59 -20.16
CA THR A 4 19.53 49.15 -20.22
C THR A 4 18.15 48.52 -20.28
N ALA A 5 17.77 47.94 -21.42
CA ALA A 5 16.63 47.05 -21.48
C ALA A 5 16.79 46.09 -20.31
N ASP A 6 15.89 46.22 -19.35
CA ASP A 6 16.13 45.82 -17.97
C ASP A 6 16.38 44.31 -17.97
N ILE A 7 17.59 43.88 -17.60
CA ILE A 7 18.00 42.47 -17.58
C ILE A 7 16.96 41.64 -16.80
N SER A 8 16.29 42.27 -15.84
CA SER A 8 15.17 41.74 -15.08
C SER A 8 14.03 41.22 -15.97
N GLU A 9 13.70 41.90 -17.07
CA GLU A 9 12.65 41.48 -18.01
C GLU A 9 13.03 40.19 -18.75
N ALA A 10 14.28 40.11 -19.21
CA ALA A 10 14.81 38.91 -19.86
C ALA A 10 14.87 37.71 -18.89
N VAL A 11 15.29 37.95 -17.65
CA VAL A 11 15.29 36.93 -16.59
C VAL A 11 13.87 36.46 -16.28
N GLN A 12 12.92 37.39 -16.17
CA GLN A 12 11.52 37.06 -15.90
C GLN A 12 10.91 36.23 -17.03
N HIS A 13 11.25 36.53 -18.28
CA HIS A 13 10.82 35.73 -19.43
C HIS A 13 11.30 34.29 -19.36
N ILE A 14 12.57 34.06 -18.99
CA ILE A 14 13.14 32.71 -18.85
C ILE A 14 12.47 31.95 -17.70
N VAL A 15 12.28 32.60 -16.55
CA VAL A 15 11.61 32.00 -15.38
C VAL A 15 10.18 31.59 -15.73
N ASN A 16 9.45 32.44 -16.45
CA ASN A 16 8.08 32.17 -16.88
C ASN A 16 8.03 30.99 -17.87
N ALA A 17 8.98 30.93 -18.82
CA ALA A 17 9.06 29.84 -19.79
C ALA A 17 9.30 28.48 -19.11
N ILE A 18 10.26 28.41 -18.17
CA ILE A 18 10.57 27.19 -17.41
C ILE A 18 9.37 26.77 -16.55
N THR A 19 8.76 27.72 -15.86
CA THR A 19 7.61 27.46 -14.98
C THR A 19 6.40 26.98 -15.77
N ASN A 20 6.13 27.57 -16.94
CA ASN A 20 5.04 27.12 -17.83
C ASN A 20 5.34 25.74 -18.42
N ALA A 21 6.56 25.48 -18.88
CA ALA A 21 6.96 24.16 -19.36
C ALA A 21 6.80 23.08 -18.27
N ALA A 22 7.22 23.38 -17.03
CA ALA A 22 7.06 22.49 -15.89
C ALA A 22 5.59 22.25 -15.54
N ASN A 23 4.76 23.30 -15.47
CA ASN A 23 3.33 23.16 -15.20
C ASN A 23 2.58 22.36 -16.28
N ASN A 24 3.01 22.46 -17.55
CA ASN A 24 2.38 21.75 -18.66
C ASN A 24 2.85 20.28 -18.76
N SER A 25 4.10 20.00 -18.37
CA SER A 25 4.70 18.67 -18.53
C SER A 25 4.57 17.81 -17.27
N ILE A 26 4.46 18.41 -16.09
CA ILE A 26 4.35 17.70 -14.81
C ILE A 26 2.91 17.79 -14.30
N PRO A 27 2.12 16.70 -14.37
CA PRO A 27 0.76 16.71 -13.87
C PRO A 27 0.74 16.96 -12.36
N LYS A 28 0.00 17.98 -11.91
CA LYS A 28 -0.15 18.30 -10.48
C LYS A 28 -0.98 17.22 -9.79
N THR A 29 -0.33 16.34 -9.04
CA THR A 29 -1.02 15.34 -8.23
C THR A 29 -1.35 15.89 -6.84
N SER A 30 -2.57 15.63 -6.35
CA SER A 30 -2.94 15.97 -4.97
C SER A 30 -2.05 15.23 -3.96
N PRO A 31 -1.56 15.90 -2.89
CA PRO A 31 -0.82 15.23 -1.82
C PRO A 31 -1.72 14.27 -1.02
N ARG A 32 -3.05 14.36 -1.16
CA ARG A 32 -4.01 13.43 -0.59
C ARG A 32 -4.06 12.17 -1.45
N ARG A 33 -3.04 11.32 -1.34
CA ARG A 33 -3.10 9.96 -1.89
C ARG A 33 -4.34 9.28 -1.32
N ARG A 34 -5.27 8.89 -2.21
CA ARG A 34 -6.43 8.10 -1.84
C ARG A 34 -5.89 6.80 -1.23
N LYS A 35 -6.25 6.49 0.02
CA LYS A 35 -5.88 5.21 0.62
C LYS A 35 -6.57 4.12 -0.20
N PHE A 36 -5.82 3.46 -1.07
CA PHE A 36 -6.29 2.26 -1.72
C PHE A 36 -6.67 1.27 -0.62
N ARG A 37 -7.96 0.95 -0.54
CA ARG A 37 -8.41 -0.14 0.31
C ARG A 37 -7.70 -1.37 -0.26
N LYS A 38 -6.77 -1.97 0.50
CA LYS A 38 -6.08 -3.19 0.09
C LYS A 38 -7.11 -4.12 -0.57
N PRO A 39 -6.85 -4.76 -1.70
CA PRO A 39 -7.73 -5.79 -2.21
C PRO A 39 -7.53 -7.00 -1.30
N TRP A 40 -8.29 -7.05 -0.20
CA TRP A 40 -8.52 -8.28 0.53
C TRP A 40 -9.53 -8.98 -0.34
N TRP A 41 -9.04 -9.90 -1.17
CA TRP A 41 -9.83 -10.67 -2.13
C TRP A 41 -10.99 -11.46 -1.46
N ASN A 42 -11.11 -11.41 -0.13
CA ASN A 42 -12.12 -12.08 0.67
C ASN A 42 -12.39 -11.40 2.03
N ALA A 43 -13.67 -11.29 2.40
CA ALA A 43 -14.09 -10.80 3.72
C ALA A 43 -13.51 -11.64 4.88
N ALA A 44 -13.38 -12.94 4.67
CA ALA A 44 -12.84 -13.88 5.64
C ALA A 44 -11.41 -13.53 6.12
N CYS A 45 -10.48 -13.17 5.24
CA CYS A 45 -9.11 -12.81 5.67
C CYS A 45 -9.08 -11.50 6.47
N ARG A 46 -9.90 -10.52 6.07
CA ARG A 46 -10.00 -9.24 6.80
C ARG A 46 -10.51 -9.49 8.21
N ASP A 47 -11.61 -10.22 8.34
CA ASP A 47 -12.27 -10.43 9.63
C ASP A 47 -11.41 -11.31 10.55
N SER A 48 -10.75 -12.33 10.00
CA SER A 48 -9.82 -13.16 10.78
C SER A 48 -8.65 -12.36 11.32
N ARG A 49 -8.08 -11.45 10.51
CA ARG A 49 -6.94 -10.59 10.92
C ARG A 49 -7.38 -9.54 11.93
N ARG A 50 -8.58 -8.96 11.76
CA ARG A 50 -9.17 -8.06 12.74
C ARG A 50 -9.36 -8.76 14.09
N ARG A 51 -9.91 -9.98 14.08
CA ARG A 51 -10.13 -10.78 15.30
C ARG A 51 -8.81 -11.16 15.97
N GLU A 52 -7.80 -11.58 15.21
CA GLU A 52 -6.44 -11.81 15.71
C GLU A 52 -5.89 -10.56 16.43
N LYS A 53 -6.01 -9.38 15.82
CA LYS A 53 -5.52 -8.11 16.38
C LYS A 53 -6.27 -7.68 17.64
N ILE A 54 -7.59 -7.88 17.69
CA ILE A 54 -8.42 -7.60 18.88
C ILE A 54 -7.97 -8.47 20.05
N LEU A 55 -7.80 -9.78 19.81
CA LEU A 55 -7.40 -10.73 20.85
C LEU A 55 -5.94 -10.55 21.27
N TRP A 56 -5.05 -10.19 20.35
CA TRP A 56 -3.69 -9.76 20.68
C TRP A 56 -3.70 -8.54 21.60
N ASN A 57 -4.48 -7.51 21.27
CA ASN A 57 -4.56 -6.31 22.09
C ASN A 57 -5.15 -6.61 23.48
N ARG A 58 -6.14 -7.51 23.58
CA ARG A 58 -6.71 -7.96 24.85
C ARG A 58 -5.67 -8.71 25.68
N PHE A 59 -5.00 -9.71 25.10
CA PHE A 59 -3.94 -10.46 25.77
C PHE A 59 -2.78 -9.56 26.21
N ARG A 60 -2.37 -8.62 25.37
CA ARG A 60 -1.30 -7.67 25.67
C ARG A 60 -1.64 -6.74 26.84
N ARG A 61 -2.92 -6.38 27.00
CA ARG A 61 -3.39 -5.56 28.14
C ARG A 61 -3.57 -6.39 29.40
N TYR A 62 -4.05 -7.63 29.25
CA TYR A 62 -4.39 -8.51 30.37
C TYR A 62 -3.89 -9.92 30.07
N THR A 63 -2.70 -10.23 30.59
CA THR A 63 -1.97 -11.47 30.34
C THR A 63 -2.56 -12.64 31.15
N THR A 64 -3.74 -13.11 30.74
CA THR A 64 -4.39 -14.30 31.32
C THR A 64 -4.24 -15.51 30.41
N THR A 65 -4.33 -16.72 30.97
CA THR A 65 -4.27 -17.98 30.22
C THR A 65 -5.39 -18.07 29.18
N GLU A 66 -6.61 -17.67 29.56
CA GLU A 66 -7.75 -17.62 28.64
C GLU A 66 -7.50 -16.68 27.45
N ASN A 67 -6.97 -15.47 27.71
CA ASN A 67 -6.65 -14.52 26.65
C ASN A 67 -5.56 -15.04 25.73
N LEU A 68 -4.56 -15.75 26.27
CA LEU A 68 -3.50 -16.40 25.48
C LEU A 68 -4.07 -17.50 24.58
N VAL A 69 -4.95 -18.35 25.11
CA VAL A 69 -5.61 -19.43 24.35
C VAL A 69 -6.46 -18.83 23.23
N ALA A 70 -7.30 -17.84 23.54
CA ALA A 70 -8.15 -17.17 22.55
C ALA A 70 -7.31 -16.53 21.43
N PHE A 71 -6.22 -15.84 21.78
CA PHE A 71 -5.30 -15.27 20.79
C PHE A 71 -4.65 -16.36 19.91
N LYS A 72 -4.15 -17.46 20.52
CA LYS A 72 -3.54 -18.57 19.77
C LYS A 72 -4.54 -19.21 18.79
N GLN A 73 -5.78 -19.43 19.22
CA GLN A 73 -6.85 -19.95 18.38
C GLN A 73 -7.13 -19.01 17.19
N ALA A 74 -7.27 -17.71 17.43
CA ALA A 74 -7.50 -16.73 16.38
C ALA A 74 -6.32 -16.62 15.39
N LYS A 75 -5.08 -16.71 15.88
CA LYS A 75 -3.88 -16.73 15.05
C LYS A 75 -3.81 -17.99 14.18
N ALA A 76 -4.20 -19.15 14.70
CA ALA A 76 -4.29 -20.39 13.92
C ALA A 76 -5.38 -20.31 12.84
N LEU A 77 -6.56 -19.77 13.19
CA LEU A 77 -7.65 -19.55 12.24
C LEU A 77 -7.25 -18.61 11.10
N ALA A 78 -6.62 -17.48 11.42
CA ALA A 78 -6.13 -16.53 10.42
C ALA A 78 -5.11 -17.15 9.45
N ARG A 79 -4.23 -18.04 9.95
CA ARG A 79 -3.30 -18.82 9.11
C ARG A 79 -4.03 -19.82 8.22
N ARG A 80 -5.06 -20.51 8.72
CA ARG A 80 -5.86 -21.46 7.94
C ARG A 80 -6.61 -20.76 6.81
N ILE A 81 -7.33 -19.69 7.12
CA ILE A 81 -8.06 -18.88 6.14
C ILE A 81 -7.09 -18.37 5.07
N ARG A 82 -5.95 -17.81 5.47
CA ARG A 82 -4.94 -17.34 4.50
C ARG A 82 -4.48 -18.44 3.54
N ARG A 83 -4.26 -19.67 4.02
CA ARG A 83 -3.87 -20.80 3.17
C ARG A 83 -4.98 -21.25 2.22
N HIS A 84 -6.24 -21.18 2.63
CA HIS A 84 -7.36 -21.61 1.79
C HIS A 84 -7.70 -20.64 0.65
N PHE A 85 -7.45 -19.34 0.84
CA PHE A 85 -7.86 -18.32 -0.11
C PHE A 85 -6.72 -17.76 -0.96
N LEU A 86 -5.49 -18.23 -0.76
CA LEU A 86 -4.40 -17.97 -1.70
C LEU A 86 -4.54 -18.90 -2.89
N PRO A 87 -4.46 -18.41 -4.15
CA PRO A 87 -4.39 -19.26 -5.31
C PRO A 87 -3.23 -20.25 -5.21
N SER A 88 -3.38 -21.47 -5.74
CA SER A 88 -2.40 -22.56 -5.62
C SER A 88 -1.00 -22.21 -6.14
N TYR A 89 -0.89 -21.25 -7.07
CA TYR A 89 0.36 -20.75 -7.63
C TYR A 89 1.06 -19.68 -6.76
N VAL A 90 0.43 -19.22 -5.67
CA VAL A 90 1.01 -18.24 -4.74
C VAL A 90 1.51 -18.97 -3.51
N HIS A 91 2.83 -19.15 -3.42
CA HIS A 91 3.45 -19.76 -2.25
C HIS A 91 3.62 -18.71 -1.15
N GLY A 92 2.59 -18.63 -0.28
CA GLY A 92 2.67 -18.24 1.12
C GLY A 92 3.58 -17.07 1.49
N GLY A 93 3.31 -15.87 0.96
CA GLY A 93 4.11 -14.70 1.31
C GLY A 93 3.52 -13.34 0.99
N LEU A 94 2.29 -13.22 0.46
CA LEU A 94 1.64 -11.93 0.18
C LEU A 94 1.41 -11.14 1.48
N TYR A 95 2.48 -10.53 1.94
CA TYR A 95 2.57 -9.64 3.05
C TYR A 95 2.47 -8.25 2.46
N VAL A 96 1.39 -7.54 2.78
CA VAL A 96 1.27 -6.14 2.43
C VAL A 96 1.76 -5.34 3.64
N ASP A 97 3.07 -5.08 3.71
CA ASP A 97 3.57 -3.95 4.51
C ASP A 97 3.51 -2.66 3.69
N ASP A 98 3.51 -1.54 4.38
CA ASP A 98 3.23 -0.24 3.77
C ASP A 98 4.35 0.26 2.81
N LEU A 99 5.42 -0.53 2.59
CA LEU A 99 6.53 -0.21 1.68
C LEU A 99 7.03 -1.34 0.77
N GLN A 100 6.59 -2.61 0.93
CA GLN A 100 7.14 -3.72 0.13
C GLN A 100 6.16 -4.88 -0.06
N ILE A 101 5.95 -5.32 -1.31
CA ILE A 101 5.22 -6.55 -1.65
C ILE A 101 6.27 -7.60 -2.00
N SER A 102 6.39 -8.64 -1.19
CA SER A 102 7.15 -9.84 -1.55
C SER A 102 6.19 -10.94 -1.99
N CYS A 103 6.41 -11.47 -3.19
CA CYS A 103 5.65 -12.59 -3.73
C CYS A 103 6.60 -13.59 -4.40
N GLN A 104 6.39 -14.87 -4.12
CA GLN A 104 7.12 -15.97 -4.73
C GLN A 104 6.12 -16.99 -5.26
N GLY A 105 6.36 -17.51 -6.46
CA GLY A 105 5.47 -18.46 -7.10
C GLY A 105 6.04 -18.95 -8.43
N SER A 106 5.46 -20.03 -8.94
CA SER A 106 5.88 -20.69 -10.19
C SER A 106 5.54 -19.88 -11.45
N ASN A 107 4.64 -18.90 -11.36
CA ASN A 107 4.21 -18.08 -12.49
C ASN A 107 4.19 -16.59 -12.12
N MET A 108 5.37 -15.97 -12.13
CA MET A 108 5.57 -14.59 -11.69
C MET A 108 4.77 -13.58 -12.52
N ASN A 109 4.65 -13.78 -13.83
CA ASN A 109 3.95 -12.86 -14.74
C ASN A 109 2.44 -12.76 -14.42
N THR A 110 1.82 -13.89 -14.06
CA THR A 110 0.39 -13.90 -13.69
C THR A 110 0.17 -13.22 -12.34
N ILE A 111 1.11 -13.42 -11.40
CA ILE A 111 1.10 -12.78 -10.09
C ILE A 111 1.27 -11.26 -10.26
N GLU A 112 2.24 -10.82 -11.06
CA GLU A 112 2.48 -9.41 -11.36
C GLU A 112 1.26 -8.74 -11.99
N ARG A 113 0.66 -9.36 -13.02
CA ARG A 113 -0.54 -8.82 -13.68
C ARG A 113 -1.72 -8.69 -12.70
N GLN A 114 -1.92 -9.68 -11.82
CA GLN A 114 -2.95 -9.59 -10.79
C GLN A 114 -2.65 -8.51 -9.75
N LEU A 115 -1.38 -8.30 -9.39
CA LEU A 115 -0.97 -7.20 -8.52
C LEU A 115 -1.21 -5.84 -9.17
N GLN A 116 -0.90 -5.68 -10.46
CA GLN A 116 -1.15 -4.46 -11.22
C GLN A 116 -2.66 -4.15 -11.30
N ASN A 117 -3.49 -5.14 -11.60
CA ASN A 117 -4.96 -5.00 -11.62
C ASN A 117 -5.58 -4.72 -10.25
N ALA A 118 -4.88 -5.07 -9.17
CA ALA A 118 -5.28 -4.80 -7.79
C ALA A 118 -4.89 -3.39 -7.31
N VAL A 119 -3.89 -2.78 -7.95
CA VAL A 119 -3.33 -1.47 -7.59
C VAL A 119 -3.90 -0.34 -8.45
N ASN A 120 -4.19 -0.62 -9.73
CA ASN A 120 -4.90 0.28 -10.64
C ASN A 120 -6.41 0.25 -10.39
#